data_AF-U2SV93-F1
#
_entry.id   AF-U2SV93-F1
#
_cell.length_a   1.000
_cell.length_b   1.000
_cell.length_c   1.000
_cell.angle_alpha   90.00
_cell.angle_beta   90.00
_cell.angle_gamma   90.00
#
_symmetry.space_group_name_H-M   'P 1'
#
loop_
_entity.id
_entity.type
_entity.pdbx_description
1 polymer ?
#
loop_
_entity_poly.entity_id
_entity_poly.type
_entity_poly.pdbx_seq_one_letter_code
_entity_poly.pdbx_strand_id
1 'polypeptide(L)' 'MSDPQLTARSLETLLGQWRGTGSQYQELADRVRLLVLDGRIPIGTRLPAERDLAGRLGLSR' A
#
# COMPACT_ATOMS: atom_id res chain seq x y z
N MET A 1 -13.53 19.04 -5.71
CA MET A 1 -13.46 17.58 -5.96
C MET A 1 -12.53 17.04 -4.89
N SER A 2 -13.02 16.19 -3.98
CA SER A 2 -12.22 15.70 -2.85
C SER A 2 -11.14 14.74 -3.36
N ASP A 3 -9.87 15.02 -3.08
CA ASP A 3 -8.80 14.06 -3.32
C ASP A 3 -9.07 12.81 -2.47
N PRO A 4 -9.14 11.61 -3.08
CA PRO A 4 -9.26 10.39 -2.30
C PRO A 4 -8.02 10.28 -1.38
N GLN A 5 -8.23 10.10 -0.08
CA GLN A 5 -7.15 9.89 0.88
C GLN A 5 -7.14 8.43 1.32
N LEU A 6 -6.00 7.77 1.13
CA LEU A 6 -5.82 6.40 1.58
C LEU A 6 -5.13 6.38 2.94
N THR A 7 -5.76 5.75 3.92
CA THR A 7 -5.13 5.54 5.23
C THR A 7 -4.22 4.31 5.19
N ALA A 8 -3.22 4.25 6.08
CA ALA A 8 -2.35 3.08 6.18
C ALA A 8 -3.13 1.81 6.54
N ARG A 9 -4.20 1.93 7.33
CA ARG A 9 -5.11 0.82 7.64
C ARG A 9 -5.84 0.30 6.41
N SER A 10 -6.42 1.22 5.63
CA SER A 10 -7.13 0.85 4.40
C SER A 10 -6.21 0.18 3.40
N LEU A 11 -4.98 0.72 3.25
CA LEU A 11 -3.96 0.12 2.40
C LEU A 11 -3.55 -1.27 2.89
N GLU A 12 -3.31 -1.46 4.19
CA GLU A 12 -3.02 -2.77 4.80
C GLU A 12 -4.12 -3.80 4.49
N THR A 13 -5.39 -3.42 4.62
CA THR A 13 -6.53 -4.28 4.27
C THR A 13 -6.56 -4.62 2.77
N LEU A 14 -6.27 -3.65 1.89
CA LEU A 14 -6.26 -3.87 0.43
C LEU A 14 -5.09 -4.75 -0.02
N LEU A 15 -3.92 -4.58 0.61
CA LEU A 15 -2.74 -5.39 0.35
C LEU A 15 -3.03 -6.87 0.66
N GLY A 16 -3.73 -7.15 1.76
CA GLY A 16 -4.07 -8.51 2.17
C GLY A 16 -2.80 -9.32 2.46
N GLN A 17 -2.76 -10.57 2.01
CA GLN A 17 -1.52 -11.36 2.04
C GLN A 17 -0.65 -11.00 0.84
N TRP A 18 0.31 -10.10 1.08
CA TRP A 18 1.20 -9.57 0.05
C TRP A 18 2.65 -10.07 0.18
N ARG A 19 3.04 -10.60 1.35
CA ARG A 19 4.38 -11.17 1.57
C ARG A 19 4.48 -12.55 0.93
N GLY A 20 5.57 -12.78 0.21
CA GLY A 20 5.97 -14.04 -0.37
C GLY A 20 7.37 -14.44 0.11
N THR A 21 8.14 -15.06 -0.78
CA THR A 21 9.49 -15.60 -0.48
C THR A 21 10.62 -14.67 -0.90
N GLY A 22 10.30 -13.53 -1.54
CA GLY A 22 11.25 -12.58 -2.10
C GLY A 22 11.58 -11.39 -1.20
N SER A 23 12.10 -10.33 -1.81
CA SER A 23 12.36 -9.08 -1.10
C SER A 23 11.04 -8.41 -0.73
N GLN A 24 10.85 -8.16 0.57
CA GLN A 24 9.63 -7.55 1.12
C GLN A 24 9.30 -6.21 0.44
N TYR A 25 10.31 -5.41 0.10
CA TYR A 25 10.06 -4.13 -0.58
C TYR A 25 9.57 -4.30 -2.02
N GLN A 26 10.12 -5.29 -2.75
CA GLN A 26 9.69 -5.59 -4.11
C GLN A 26 8.27 -6.14 -4.13
N GLU A 27 7.97 -7.11 -3.27
CA GLU A 27 6.64 -7.72 -3.18
C GLU A 27 5.57 -6.68 -2.78
N LEU A 28 5.91 -5.78 -1.84
CA LEU A 28 5.04 -4.67 -1.49
C LEU A 28 4.78 -3.76 -2.69
N ALA A 29 5.84 -3.33 -3.38
CA ALA A 29 5.72 -2.43 -4.51
C ALA A 29 4.90 -3.05 -5.65
N ASP A 30 5.10 -4.33 -5.92
CA ASP A 30 4.38 -5.05 -6.96
C ASP A 30 2.91 -5.24 -6.59
N ARG A 31 2.61 -5.53 -5.32
CA ARG A 31 1.23 -5.58 -4.86
C ARG A 31 0.53 -4.23 -4.97
N VAL A 32 1.20 -3.14 -4.59
CA VAL A 32 0.65 -1.78 -4.73
C VAL A 32 0.39 -1.45 -6.20
N ARG A 33 1.33 -1.79 -7.10
CA ARG A 33 1.12 -1.61 -8.56
C ARG A 33 -0.10 -2.36 -9.06
N LEU A 34 -0.29 -3.61 -8.65
CA LEU A 34 -1.47 -4.39 -9.01
C LEU A 34 -2.77 -3.75 -8.50
N LEU A 35 -2.78 -3.20 -7.29
CA LEU A 35 -3.96 -2.51 -6.74
C LEU A 35 -4.31 -1.22 -7.51
N VAL A 36 -3.29 -0.52 -8.04
CA VAL A 36 -3.50 0.65 -8.90
C VAL A 36 -4.03 0.21 -10.27
N LEU A 37 -3.45 -0.83 -10.88
CA LEU A 37 -3.88 -1.36 -12.17
C LEU A 37 -5.29 -1.95 -12.12
N ASP A 38 -5.67 -2.58 -11.00
CA ASP A 38 -7.02 -3.11 -10.73
C ASP A 38 -8.03 -1.98 -10.42
N GLY A 39 -7.58 -0.73 -10.31
CA GLY A 39 -8.44 0.43 -10.01
C GLY A 39 -8.88 0.54 -8.55
N ARG A 40 -8.39 -0.33 -7.67
CA ARG A 40 -8.70 -0.30 -6.22
C ARG A 40 -8.05 0.88 -5.50
N ILE A 41 -6.94 1.38 -6.04
CA ILE A 41 -6.30 2.63 -5.62
C ILE A 41 -6.44 3.61 -6.79
N PRO A 42 -7.41 4.55 -6.72
CA PRO A 42 -7.59 5.55 -7.76
C PRO A 42 -6.32 6.40 -7.97
N ILE A 43 -6.06 6.78 -9.21
CA ILE A 43 -4.97 7.73 -9.52
C ILE A 43 -5.30 9.09 -8.88
N GLY A 44 -4.29 9.72 -8.28
CA GLY A 44 -4.47 10.96 -7.50
C GLY A 44 -4.77 10.72 -6.02
N THR A 45 -4.89 9.46 -5.58
CA THR A 45 -5.09 9.15 -4.17
C THR A 45 -3.86 9.55 -3.35
N ARG A 46 -4.08 10.34 -2.30
CA ARG A 46 -3.02 10.71 -1.35
C ARG A 46 -2.67 9.49 -0.50
N LEU A 47 -1.42 9.05 -0.61
CA LEU A 47 -0.90 7.93 0.16
C LEU A 47 -0.66 8.32 1.64
N PRO A 48 -0.72 7.34 2.56
CA PRO A 48 -0.41 7.56 3.97
C PRO A 48 1.07 7.87 4.17
N ALA A 49 1.42 8.39 5.34
CA ALA A 49 2.81 8.57 5.72
C ALA A 49 3.54 7.22 5.71
N GLU A 50 4.68 7.16 5.02
CA GLU A 50 5.52 5.96 4.91
C GLU A 50 5.85 5.36 6.29
N ARG A 51 6.09 6.21 7.29
CA ARG A 51 6.38 5.79 8.67
C ARG A 51 5.21 5.05 9.33
N ASP A 52 3.98 5.54 9.13
CA ASP A 52 2.77 4.92 9.68
C ASP A 52 2.50 3.59 8.98
N LEU A 53 2.68 3.55 7.66
CA LEU A 53 2.56 2.33 6.87
C LEU A 53 3.62 1.28 7.24
N ALA A 54 4.90 1.68 7.32
CA ALA A 54 5.99 0.79 7.68
C ALA A 54 5.81 0.24 9.10
N GLY A 55 5.40 1.08 10.06
CA GLY A 55 5.09 0.64 11.42
C GLY A 55 3.97 -0.41 11.47
N ARG A 56 2.90 -0.22 10.69
CA ARG A 56 1.78 -1.19 10.59
C ARG A 56 2.19 -2.49 9.90
N LEU A 57 2.95 -2.37 8.81
CA LEU A 57 3.46 -3.51 8.06
C LEU A 57 4.68 -4.17 8.73
N GLY A 58 5.12 -3.71 9.91
CA GLY A 58 6.32 -4.24 10.57
C GLY A 58 7.58 -4.20 9.71
N LEU A 59 7.65 -3.24 8.78
CA LEU A 59 8.79 -3.02 7.89
C LEU A 59 9.72 -1.99 8.50
N SER A 60 11.03 -2.21 8.33
CA SER A 60 12.01 -1.17 8.62
C SER A 60 11.90 -0.05 7.58
N ARG A 61 11.90 1.20 8.07
CA ARG A 61 12.00 2.40 7.24
C ARG A 61 13.39 2.53 6.63
#